data_AF-A0A3D1TY02-F1
#
_entry.id   AF-A0A3D1TY02-F1
#
_cell.length_a   1.000
_cell.length_b   1.000
_cell.length_c   1.000
_cell.angle_alpha   90.00
_cell.angle_beta   90.00
_cell.angle_gamma   90.00
#
_symmetry.space_group_name_H-M   'P 1'
#
loop_
_entity.id
_entity.type
_entity.pdbx_description
1 polymer ?
#
loop_
_entity_poly.entity_id
_entity_poly.type
_entity_poly.pdbx_seq_one_letter_code
_entity_poly.pdbx_strand_id
1 'polypeptide(L)'
;MSVPPKTAADIVLRQIAVHEQHEEEVLKDYASSAQNVADRGVRFLMDLILEDEQRHHRLMAWMATGIRHSLEQTEGGPGSLPLIEPPAEAQSDLLAVTERFLEVERTELRTLHDIAHTVGWIESPESSLPGGIQLPKPPWTAEWMRSAPVRLILETMVDDSRKHIRILEHIRKRLSGDRSHTAGGNPPVEKA
;
A
#
# COMPACT_ATOMS: atom_id res chain seq x y z
N MET A 1 20.70 -21.71 -20.08
CA MET A 1 19.49 -21.92 -20.91
C MET A 1 18.29 -21.95 -19.96
N SER A 2 17.39 -20.98 -20.04
CA SER A 2 16.22 -20.91 -19.15
C SER A 2 15.20 -21.97 -19.55
N VAL A 3 14.77 -22.80 -18.61
CA VAL A 3 13.64 -23.72 -18.81
C VAL A 3 12.39 -22.87 -19.13
N PRO A 4 11.59 -23.23 -20.17
CA PRO A 4 10.37 -22.50 -20.46
C PRO A 4 9.36 -22.65 -19.31
N PRO A 5 8.59 -21.59 -18.98
CA PRO A 5 7.60 -21.66 -17.91
C PRO A 5 6.54 -22.70 -18.27
N LYS A 6 6.16 -23.54 -17.30
CA LYS A 6 5.22 -24.65 -17.51
C LYS A 6 3.80 -24.25 -17.15
N THR A 7 3.63 -23.21 -16.35
CA THR A 7 2.34 -22.74 -15.81
C THR A 7 2.28 -21.21 -15.75
N ALA A 8 1.08 -20.65 -15.58
CA ALA A 8 0.90 -19.22 -15.32
C ALA A 8 1.61 -18.78 -14.03
N ALA A 9 1.67 -19.64 -13.01
CA ALA A 9 2.40 -19.40 -11.77
C ALA A 9 3.91 -19.27 -12.02
N ASP A 10 4.50 -20.09 -12.91
CA ASP A 10 5.91 -19.95 -13.30
C ASP A 10 6.18 -18.61 -14.01
N ILE A 11 5.23 -18.12 -14.79
CA ILE A 11 5.34 -16.80 -15.45
C ILE A 11 5.37 -15.70 -14.40
N VAL A 12 4.44 -15.72 -13.44
CA VAL A 12 4.38 -14.73 -12.36
C VAL A 12 5.65 -14.77 -11.51
N LEU A 13 6.13 -15.95 -11.11
CA LEU A 13 7.37 -16.10 -10.36
C LEU A 13 8.58 -15.53 -11.10
N ARG A 14 8.64 -15.77 -12.42
CA ARG A 14 9.70 -15.19 -13.26
C ARG A 14 9.59 -13.67 -13.34
N GLN A 15 8.39 -13.13 -13.47
CA GLN A 15 8.18 -11.68 -13.53
C GLN A 15 8.58 -11.00 -12.20
N ILE A 16 8.22 -11.59 -11.06
CA ILE A 16 8.66 -11.10 -9.74
C ILE A 16 10.19 -11.12 -9.65
N ALA A 17 10.84 -12.23 -10.02
CA ALA A 17 12.29 -12.33 -9.94
C ALA A 17 13.03 -11.32 -10.84
N VAL A 18 12.52 -11.08 -12.06
CA VAL A 18 13.07 -10.07 -12.97
C VAL A 18 12.88 -8.66 -12.42
N HIS A 19 11.74 -8.39 -11.80
CA HIS A 19 11.45 -7.10 -11.19
C HIS A 19 12.37 -6.83 -9.99
N GLU A 20 12.48 -7.78 -9.04
CA GLU A 20 13.37 -7.66 -7.88
C GLU A 20 14.83 -7.43 -8.30
N GLN A 21 15.31 -8.11 -9.33
CA GLN A 21 16.67 -7.93 -9.84
C GLN A 21 16.92 -6.52 -10.39
N HIS A 22 15.98 -5.98 -11.19
CA HIS A 22 16.13 -4.63 -11.74
C HIS A 22 16.07 -3.55 -10.67
N GLU A 23 15.26 -3.74 -9.63
CA GLU A 23 15.11 -2.75 -8.58
C GLU A 23 16.26 -2.73 -7.59
N GLU A 24 16.95 -3.86 -7.35
CA GLU A 24 18.10 -3.91 -6.43
C GLU A 24 19.23 -2.93 -6.84
N GLU A 25 19.48 -2.80 -8.14
CA GLU A 25 20.48 -1.87 -8.67
C GLU A 25 20.04 -0.42 -8.43
N VAL A 26 18.78 -0.11 -8.74
CA VAL A 26 18.20 1.22 -8.56
C VAL A 26 18.15 1.64 -7.09
N LEU A 27 17.89 0.70 -6.17
CA LEU A 27 17.86 0.99 -4.73
C LEU A 27 19.24 1.34 -4.16
N LYS A 28 20.32 0.75 -4.69
CA LYS A 28 21.68 1.13 -4.32
C LYS A 28 21.98 2.58 -4.71
N ASP A 29 21.50 3.00 -5.89
CA ASP A 29 21.65 4.36 -6.37
C ASP A 29 20.82 5.36 -5.54
N TYR A 30 19.58 5.00 -5.18
CA TYR A 30 18.76 5.79 -4.25
C TYR A 30 19.44 5.94 -2.89
N ALA A 31 19.92 4.85 -2.30
CA ALA A 31 20.57 4.86 -0.99
C ALA A 31 21.86 5.69 -0.99
N SER A 32 22.70 5.51 -2.01
CA SER A 32 23.92 6.31 -2.18
C SER A 32 23.59 7.80 -2.35
N SER A 33 22.58 8.12 -3.16
CA SER A 33 22.19 9.51 -3.41
C SER A 33 21.63 10.18 -2.15
N ALA A 34 20.82 9.47 -1.34
CA ALA A 34 20.27 9.98 -0.09
C ALA A 34 21.37 10.33 0.93
N GLN A 35 22.42 9.51 0.99
CA GLN A 35 23.57 9.75 1.88
C GLN A 35 24.41 10.96 1.46
N ASN A 36 24.49 11.21 0.15
CA ASN A 36 25.39 12.23 -0.41
C ASN A 36 24.71 13.59 -0.68
N VAL A 37 23.38 13.66 -0.72
CA VAL A 37 22.67 14.93 -0.97
C VAL A 37 22.79 15.88 0.23
N ALA A 38 23.18 17.13 -0.01
CA ALA A 38 23.35 18.13 1.06
C ALA A 38 22.00 18.68 1.58
N ASP A 39 21.00 18.73 0.70
CA ASP A 39 19.66 19.22 1.04
C ASP A 39 18.92 18.22 1.93
N ARG A 40 18.48 18.68 3.11
CA ARG A 40 17.80 17.83 4.10
C ARG A 40 16.40 17.42 3.67
N GLY A 41 15.68 18.27 2.92
CA GLY A 41 14.34 17.98 2.44
C GLY A 41 14.37 16.90 1.35
N VAL A 42 15.31 17.01 0.41
CA VAL A 42 15.55 15.97 -0.59
C VAL A 42 15.93 14.66 0.07
N ARG A 43 16.87 14.67 1.02
CA ARG A 43 17.24 13.45 1.78
C ARG A 43 16.03 12.79 2.42
N PHE A 44 15.22 13.58 3.14
CA PHE A 44 14.01 13.08 3.79
C PHE A 44 13.05 12.39 2.81
N LEU A 45 12.81 12.99 1.64
CA LEU A 45 11.95 12.37 0.62
C LEU A 45 12.54 11.09 0.03
N MET A 46 13.86 11.04 -0.15
CA MET A 46 14.54 9.83 -0.61
C MET A 46 14.48 8.70 0.42
N ASP A 47 14.61 9.03 1.70
CA ASP A 47 14.47 8.06 2.80
C ASP A 47 13.05 7.47 2.82
N LEU A 48 12.00 8.28 2.60
CA LEU A 48 10.62 7.79 2.49
C LEU A 48 10.43 6.80 1.32
N ILE A 49 11.03 7.09 0.17
CA ILE A 49 11.00 6.17 -0.99
C ILE A 49 11.67 4.84 -0.61
N LEU A 50 12.87 4.89 0.00
CA LEU A 50 13.60 3.70 0.41
C LEU A 50 12.83 2.86 1.43
N GLU A 51 12.12 3.48 2.37
CA GLU A 51 11.26 2.77 3.33
C GLU A 51 10.10 2.04 2.64
N ASP A 52 9.46 2.68 1.66
CA ASP A 52 8.36 2.06 0.91
C ASP A 52 8.86 0.90 0.04
N GLU A 53 9.98 1.05 -0.65
CA GLU A 53 10.53 0.00 -1.51
C GLU A 53 10.99 -1.23 -0.71
N GLN A 54 11.56 -1.02 0.49
CA GLN A 54 11.85 -2.14 1.40
C GLN A 54 10.59 -2.89 1.84
N ARG A 55 9.49 -2.17 2.07
CA ARG A 55 8.19 -2.80 2.36
C ARG A 55 7.67 -3.55 1.14
N HIS A 56 7.74 -2.95 -0.04
CA HIS A 56 7.33 -3.53 -1.31
C HIS A 56 8.06 -4.86 -1.59
N HIS A 57 9.40 -4.88 -1.49
CA HIS A 57 10.21 -6.08 -1.72
C HIS A 57 9.85 -7.22 -0.76
N ARG A 58 9.62 -6.91 0.53
CA ARG A 58 9.16 -7.91 1.50
C ARG A 58 7.83 -8.55 1.10
N LEU A 59 6.88 -7.75 0.62
CA LEU A 59 5.57 -8.26 0.17
C LEU A 59 5.70 -9.10 -1.11
N MET A 60 6.55 -8.70 -2.06
CA MET A 60 6.83 -9.47 -3.28
C MET A 60 7.47 -10.82 -2.97
N ALA A 61 8.47 -10.84 -2.09
CA ALA A 61 9.09 -12.07 -1.61
C ALA A 61 8.08 -13.00 -0.94
N TRP A 62 7.13 -12.45 -0.15
CA TRP A 62 6.07 -13.24 0.47
C TRP A 62 5.09 -13.83 -0.54
N MET A 63 4.74 -13.08 -1.58
CA MET A 63 3.93 -13.59 -2.69
C MET A 63 4.64 -14.71 -3.44
N ALA A 64 5.92 -14.51 -3.80
CA ALA A 64 6.70 -15.51 -4.51
C ALA A 64 6.82 -16.80 -3.70
N THR A 65 7.08 -16.69 -2.39
CA THR A 65 7.14 -17.85 -1.48
C THR A 65 5.79 -18.57 -1.41
N GLY A 66 4.68 -17.84 -1.26
CA GLY A 66 3.34 -18.42 -1.25
C GLY A 66 2.99 -19.16 -2.54
N ILE A 67 3.33 -18.60 -3.71
CA ILE A 67 3.11 -19.25 -5.00
C ILE A 67 3.93 -20.54 -5.12
N ARG A 68 5.21 -20.52 -4.70
CA ARG A 68 6.07 -21.72 -4.72
C ARG A 68 5.51 -22.83 -3.85
N HIS A 69 5.12 -22.53 -2.61
CA HIS A 69 4.54 -23.53 -1.71
C HIS A 69 3.24 -24.11 -2.29
N SER A 70 2.40 -23.29 -2.92
CA SER A 70 1.19 -23.76 -3.57
C SER A 70 1.47 -24.71 -4.75
N LEU A 71 2.53 -24.46 -5.54
CA LEU A 71 2.95 -25.35 -6.62
C LEU A 71 3.54 -26.66 -6.10
N GLU A 72 4.27 -26.60 -4.99
CA GLU A 72 4.88 -27.75 -4.31
C GLU A 72 3.88 -28.53 -3.45
N GLN A 73 2.65 -28.04 -3.32
CA GLN A 73 1.60 -28.59 -2.46
C GLN A 73 2.01 -28.71 -0.99
N THR A 74 2.87 -27.81 -0.53
CA THR A 74 3.30 -27.73 0.87
C THR A 74 2.50 -26.67 1.61
N GLU A 75 2.24 -26.90 2.89
CA GLU A 75 1.64 -25.87 3.74
C GLU A 75 2.52 -24.61 3.81
N GLY A 76 1.89 -23.45 3.98
CA GLY A 76 2.57 -22.16 4.08
C GLY A 76 3.67 -22.19 5.16
N GLY A 77 4.85 -21.66 4.85
CA GLY A 77 5.98 -21.61 5.77
C GLY A 77 6.37 -20.18 6.12
N PRO A 78 7.40 -20.00 6.97
CA PRO A 78 7.91 -18.67 7.28
C PRO A 78 8.20 -17.88 6.01
N GLY A 79 7.60 -16.68 5.90
CA GLY A 79 7.78 -15.83 4.73
C GLY A 79 6.81 -16.10 3.57
N SER A 80 5.72 -16.87 3.73
CA SER A 80 4.58 -16.85 2.80
C SER A 80 3.50 -15.88 3.26
N LEU A 81 2.66 -15.38 2.33
CA LEU A 81 1.48 -14.60 2.72
C LEU A 81 0.53 -15.42 3.61
N PRO A 82 0.09 -14.88 4.76
CA PRO A 82 -0.84 -15.58 5.64
C PRO A 82 -2.24 -15.63 5.03
N LEU A 83 -2.94 -16.76 5.22
CA LEU A 83 -4.34 -16.90 4.87
C LEU A 83 -5.22 -16.22 5.92
N ILE A 84 -6.31 -15.58 5.46
CA ILE A 84 -7.32 -15.00 6.34
C ILE A 84 -8.41 -16.05 6.56
N GLU A 85 -8.25 -16.82 7.63
CA GLU A 85 -9.16 -17.90 8.07
C GLU A 85 -9.38 -17.84 9.59
N PRO A 86 -10.14 -16.84 10.07
CA PRO A 86 -10.43 -16.74 11.50
C PRO A 86 -11.35 -17.88 11.95
N PRO A 87 -11.24 -18.32 13.21
CA PRO A 87 -12.15 -19.31 13.75
C PRO A 87 -13.58 -18.75 13.82
N ALA A 88 -14.58 -19.63 13.67
CA ALA A 88 -15.98 -19.24 13.50
C ALA A 88 -16.49 -18.40 14.68
N GLU A 89 -16.05 -18.71 15.90
CA GLU A 89 -16.38 -17.99 17.12
C GLU A 89 -15.84 -16.55 17.15
N ALA A 90 -14.73 -16.26 16.47
CA ALA A 90 -14.14 -14.91 16.42
C ALA A 90 -14.66 -14.07 15.24
N GLN A 91 -15.37 -14.69 14.29
CA GLN A 91 -15.73 -14.07 13.02
C GLN A 91 -16.64 -12.85 13.21
N SER A 92 -17.63 -12.95 14.09
CA SER A 92 -18.56 -11.84 14.39
C SER A 92 -17.83 -10.66 15.03
N ASP A 93 -16.96 -10.92 16.00
CA ASP A 93 -16.22 -9.89 16.72
C ASP A 93 -15.21 -9.19 15.80
N LEU A 94 -14.48 -9.95 14.99
CA LEU A 94 -13.56 -9.42 13.99
C LEU A 94 -14.30 -8.57 12.94
N LEU A 95 -15.51 -8.98 12.54
CA LEU A 95 -16.32 -8.22 11.60
C LEU A 95 -16.70 -6.86 12.20
N ALA A 96 -17.23 -6.85 13.43
CA ALA A 96 -17.60 -5.62 14.13
C ALA A 96 -16.40 -4.68 14.36
N VAL A 97 -15.23 -5.21 14.67
CA VAL A 97 -13.99 -4.43 14.78
C VAL A 97 -13.59 -3.85 13.42
N THR A 98 -13.62 -4.66 12.36
CA THR A 98 -13.26 -4.24 10.99
C THR A 98 -14.18 -3.13 10.50
N GLU A 99 -15.48 -3.22 10.78
CA GLU A 99 -16.45 -2.18 10.42
C GLU A 99 -16.19 -0.86 11.12
N ARG A 100 -15.83 -0.88 12.42
CA ARG A 100 -15.42 0.33 13.13
C ARG A 100 -14.15 0.94 12.54
N PHE A 101 -13.15 0.13 12.20
CA PHE A 101 -11.93 0.65 11.55
C PHE A 101 -12.22 1.25 10.17
N LEU A 102 -13.12 0.66 9.39
CA LEU A 102 -13.56 1.24 8.12
C LEU A 102 -14.20 2.62 8.29
N GLU A 103 -15.00 2.80 9.34
CA GLU A 103 -15.60 4.10 9.64
C GLU A 103 -14.55 5.15 10.01
N VAL A 104 -13.58 4.78 10.84
CA VAL A 104 -12.45 5.64 11.23
C VAL A 104 -11.67 6.06 9.98
N GLU A 105 -11.18 5.10 9.19
CA GLU A 105 -10.36 5.36 8.01
C GLU A 105 -11.08 6.22 6.96
N ARG A 106 -12.38 6.00 6.75
CA ARG A 106 -13.18 6.84 5.85
C ARG A 106 -13.33 8.27 6.36
N THR A 107 -13.40 8.44 7.67
CA THR A 107 -13.48 9.77 8.30
C THR A 107 -12.15 10.48 8.20
N GLU A 108 -11.05 9.79 8.51
CA GLU A 108 -9.70 10.32 8.37
C GLU A 108 -9.40 10.70 6.91
N LEU A 109 -9.78 9.87 5.93
CA LEU A 109 -9.61 10.20 4.52
C LEU A 109 -10.31 11.52 4.12
N ARG A 110 -11.52 11.79 4.65
CA ARG A 110 -12.21 13.07 4.42
C ARG A 110 -11.44 14.22 5.06
N THR A 111 -11.02 14.06 6.30
CA THR A 111 -10.22 15.06 7.02
C THR A 111 -8.91 15.37 6.30
N LEU A 112 -8.20 14.35 5.80
CA LEU A 112 -6.97 14.54 5.02
C LEU A 112 -7.22 15.29 3.71
N HIS A 113 -8.34 15.02 3.03
CA HIS A 113 -8.74 15.78 1.85
C HIS A 113 -9.00 17.26 2.18
N ASP A 114 -9.69 17.53 3.28
CA ASP A 114 -9.95 18.91 3.72
C ASP A 114 -8.64 19.64 4.04
N ILE A 115 -7.71 18.98 4.75
CA ILE A 115 -6.38 19.54 5.06
C ILE A 115 -5.59 19.79 3.77
N ALA A 116 -5.52 18.82 2.86
CA ALA A 116 -4.80 18.96 1.59
C ALA A 116 -5.37 20.11 0.74
N HIS A 117 -6.70 20.26 0.73
CA HIS A 117 -7.36 21.38 0.06
C HIS A 117 -7.00 22.72 0.72
N THR A 118 -7.00 22.81 2.05
CA THR A 118 -6.57 24.01 2.79
C THR A 118 -5.12 24.36 2.48
N VAL A 119 -4.21 23.39 2.47
CA VAL A 119 -2.79 23.60 2.13
C VAL A 119 -2.65 24.11 0.69
N GLY A 120 -3.33 23.48 -0.28
CA GLY A 120 -3.33 23.94 -1.66
C GLY A 120 -3.87 25.37 -1.83
N TRP A 121 -4.86 25.76 -1.03
CA TRP A 121 -5.33 27.15 -0.99
C TRP A 121 -4.27 28.12 -0.42
N ILE A 122 -3.55 27.74 0.64
CA ILE A 122 -2.49 28.58 1.21
C ILE A 122 -1.39 28.83 0.17
N GLU A 123 -1.01 27.79 -0.59
CA GLU A 123 0.01 27.87 -1.64
C GLU A 123 -0.44 28.71 -2.86
N SER A 124 -1.74 28.73 -3.17
CA SER A 124 -2.28 29.46 -4.31
C SER A 124 -1.98 30.96 -4.25
N PRO A 125 -1.68 31.63 -5.38
CA PRO A 125 -1.58 33.09 -5.43
C PRO A 125 -2.92 33.80 -5.16
N GLU A 126 -4.04 33.10 -5.24
CA GLU A 126 -5.39 33.66 -5.04
C GLU A 126 -5.74 33.78 -3.54
N SER A 127 -6.40 34.89 -3.16
CA SER A 127 -6.67 35.26 -1.76
C SER A 127 -8.07 34.90 -1.24
N SER A 128 -8.85 34.13 -1.98
CA SER A 128 -10.21 33.73 -1.60
C SER A 128 -10.35 32.22 -1.45
N LEU A 129 -10.97 31.77 -0.36
CA LEU A 129 -11.43 30.39 -0.19
C LEU A 129 -12.66 30.10 -1.08
N PRO A 130 -13.03 28.82 -1.29
CA PRO A 130 -14.34 28.47 -1.82
C PRO A 130 -15.44 29.17 -1.03
N GLY A 131 -16.36 29.85 -1.73
CA GLY A 131 -17.41 30.67 -1.11
C GLY A 131 -17.07 32.15 -0.88
N GLY A 132 -15.93 32.63 -1.40
CA GLY A 132 -15.61 34.07 -1.42
C GLY A 132 -15.13 34.64 -0.08
N ILE A 133 -14.80 33.78 0.88
CA ILE A 133 -14.26 34.21 2.18
C ILE A 133 -12.82 34.69 1.97
N GLN A 134 -12.55 35.96 2.31
CA GLN A 134 -11.21 36.51 2.38
C GLN A 134 -10.66 36.34 3.80
N LEU A 135 -9.66 35.47 3.94
CA LEU A 135 -8.85 35.36 5.16
C LEU A 135 -7.43 35.85 4.88
N PRO A 136 -6.82 36.64 5.78
CA PRO A 136 -5.43 37.04 5.63
C PRO A 136 -4.52 35.80 5.71
N LYS A 137 -3.70 35.57 4.67
CA LYS A 137 -2.68 34.53 4.68
C LYS A 137 -1.55 34.96 5.62
N PRO A 138 -1.19 34.17 6.65
CA PRO A 138 -0.09 34.55 7.53
C PRO A 138 1.22 34.61 6.73
N PRO A 139 1.94 35.75 6.72
CA PRO A 139 3.07 35.96 5.81
C PRO A 139 4.19 34.93 5.98
N TRP A 140 4.38 34.42 7.20
CA TRP A 140 5.39 33.41 7.53
C TRP A 140 4.99 31.98 7.18
N THR A 141 3.69 31.67 7.04
CA THR A 141 3.23 30.31 6.69
C THR A 141 3.39 29.99 5.20
N ALA A 142 3.19 30.98 4.32
CA ALA A 142 3.17 30.73 2.89
C ALA A 142 4.56 30.33 2.34
N GLU A 143 5.66 30.85 2.89
CA GLU A 143 7.00 30.52 2.40
C GLU A 143 7.49 29.15 2.89
N TRP A 144 7.25 28.82 4.17
CA TRP A 144 7.56 27.49 4.69
C TRP A 144 6.68 26.41 4.06
N MET A 145 5.37 26.64 3.92
CA MET A 145 4.47 25.66 3.30
C MET A 145 4.76 25.43 1.81
N ARG A 146 5.25 26.46 1.08
CA ARG A 146 5.67 26.31 -0.33
C ARG A 146 7.02 25.60 -0.50
N SER A 147 7.88 25.62 0.51
CA SER A 147 9.23 25.05 0.44
C SER A 147 9.34 23.68 1.09
N ALA A 148 8.49 23.38 2.07
CA ALA A 148 8.39 22.06 2.66
C ALA A 148 7.51 21.14 1.79
N PRO A 149 7.79 19.83 1.74
CA PRO A 149 7.00 18.89 0.94
C PRO A 149 5.64 18.55 1.58
N VAL A 150 5.02 19.47 2.33
CA VAL A 150 3.81 19.22 3.13
C VAL A 150 2.68 18.70 2.28
N ARG A 151 2.44 19.31 1.11
CA ARG A 151 1.40 18.86 0.19
C ARG A 151 1.66 17.44 -0.32
N LEU A 152 2.89 17.15 -0.76
CA LEU A 152 3.27 15.81 -1.21
C LEU A 152 3.06 14.78 -0.09
N ILE A 153 3.47 15.08 1.14
CA ILE A 153 3.27 14.18 2.28
C ILE A 153 1.76 13.95 2.54
N LEU A 154 0.94 15.00 2.53
CA LEU A 154 -0.51 14.84 2.68
C LEU A 154 -1.12 13.98 1.57
N GLU A 155 -0.67 14.14 0.32
CA GLU A 155 -1.10 13.31 -0.80
C GLU A 155 -0.71 11.83 -0.58
N THR A 156 0.50 11.54 -0.10
CA THR A 156 0.90 10.16 0.24
C THR A 156 0.09 9.57 1.40
N MET A 157 -0.26 10.37 2.40
CA MET A 157 -1.12 9.93 3.51
C MET A 157 -2.54 9.60 3.04
N VAL A 158 -3.08 10.39 2.09
CA VAL A 158 -4.37 10.10 1.46
C VAL A 158 -4.35 8.74 0.75
N ASP A 159 -3.27 8.45 0.02
CA ASP A 159 -3.12 7.17 -0.67
C ASP A 159 -2.95 5.99 0.29
N ASP A 160 -2.28 6.20 1.43
CA ASP A 160 -2.19 5.22 2.51
C ASP A 160 -3.55 4.94 3.16
N SER A 161 -4.37 5.95 3.48
CA SER A 161 -5.74 5.72 3.97
C SER A 161 -6.60 4.97 2.95
N ARG A 162 -6.46 5.26 1.65
CA ARG A 162 -7.13 4.47 0.59
C ARG A 162 -6.65 3.02 0.56
N LYS A 163 -5.36 2.78 0.78
CA LYS A 163 -4.80 1.43 0.91
C LYS A 163 -5.39 0.71 2.13
N HIS A 164 -5.49 1.35 3.28
CA HIS A 164 -6.08 0.78 4.49
C HIS A 164 -7.55 0.39 4.29
N ILE A 165 -8.36 1.29 3.71
CA ILE A 165 -9.76 1.01 3.39
C ILE A 165 -9.86 -0.23 2.50
N ARG A 166 -9.06 -0.34 1.44
CA ARG A 166 -9.06 -1.51 0.55
C ARG A 166 -8.73 -2.81 1.29
N ILE A 167 -7.74 -2.79 2.18
CA ILE A 167 -7.35 -3.95 2.99
C ILE A 167 -8.50 -4.34 3.94
N LEU A 168 -9.08 -3.38 4.66
CA LEU A 168 -10.17 -3.62 5.58
C LEU A 168 -11.44 -4.10 4.86
N GLU A 169 -11.73 -3.61 3.66
CA GLU A 169 -12.83 -4.11 2.84
C GLU A 169 -12.61 -5.55 2.38
N HIS A 170 -11.37 -5.90 2.04
CA HIS A 170 -11.00 -7.29 1.73
C HIS A 170 -11.23 -8.20 2.95
N ILE A 171 -10.77 -7.79 4.13
CA ILE A 171 -11.00 -8.50 5.39
C ILE A 171 -12.49 -8.66 5.66
N ARG A 172 -13.27 -7.57 5.59
CA ARG A 172 -14.73 -7.57 5.77
C ARG A 172 -15.39 -8.58 4.83
N LYS A 173 -15.07 -8.57 3.53
CA LYS A 173 -15.65 -9.50 2.55
C LYS A 173 -15.38 -10.96 2.94
N ARG A 174 -14.17 -11.27 3.39
CA ARG A 174 -13.80 -12.62 3.86
C ARG A 174 -14.58 -13.01 5.11
N LEU A 175 -14.72 -12.08 6.07
CA LEU A 175 -15.46 -12.30 7.32
C LEU A 175 -16.97 -12.42 7.13
N SER A 176 -17.58 -11.73 6.16
CA SER A 176 -19.02 -11.83 5.91
C SER A 176 -19.44 -13.10 5.16
N GLY A 177 -18.48 -13.96 4.79
CA GLY A 177 -18.76 -15.20 4.05
C GLY A 177 -19.15 -15.00 2.59
N ASP A 178 -19.03 -13.78 2.06
CA ASP A 178 -19.30 -13.45 0.66
C ASP A 178 -18.17 -13.99 -0.24
N ARG A 179 -18.20 -15.31 -0.45
CA ARG A 179 -17.25 -16.07 -1.28
C ARG A 179 -17.57 -15.98 -2.78
N SER A 180 -18.24 -14.92 -3.21
CA SER A 180 -18.39 -14.59 -4.63
C SER A 180 -16.99 -14.28 -5.21
N HIS A 181 -16.36 -15.30 -5.82
CA HIS A 181 -15.12 -15.31 -6.63
C HIS A 181 -13.83 -15.98 -6.09
N THR A 182 -13.86 -16.95 -5.17
CA THR A 182 -12.63 -17.72 -4.83
C THR A 182 -12.78 -19.25 -4.85
N ALA A 183 -13.64 -19.79 -5.71
CA ALA A 183 -13.73 -21.23 -5.94
C ALA A 183 -13.08 -21.62 -7.29
N GLY A 184 -11.75 -21.67 -7.31
CA GLY A 184 -11.03 -22.60 -8.19
C GLY A 184 -11.17 -23.99 -7.59
N GLY A 185 -12.35 -24.60 -7.74
CA GLY A 185 -12.62 -25.95 -7.25
C GLY A 185 -11.83 -26.96 -8.06
N ASN A 186 -10.99 -27.76 -7.39
CA ASN A 186 -10.50 -29.01 -7.97
C ASN A 186 -11.70 -29.90 -8.31
N PRO A 187 -11.76 -30.51 -9.51
CA PRO A 187 -12.78 -31.51 -9.79
C PRO A 187 -12.56 -32.75 -8.91
N PRO A 188 -13.63 -33.47 -8.55
CA PRO A 188 -13.54 -34.65 -7.72
C PRO A 188 -12.72 -35.73 -8.44
N VAL A 189 -11.75 -36.30 -7.72
CA VAL A 189 -11.04 -37.51 -8.16
C VAL A 189 -12.04 -38.66 -8.12
N GLU A 190 -12.54 -39.08 -9.28
CA GLU A 190 -13.22 -40.35 -9.42
C GLU A 190 -12.21 -41.47 -9.10
N LYS A 191 -12.53 -42.24 -8.06
CA LYS A 191 -11.83 -43.49 -7.74
C LYS A 191 -12.17 -44.51 -8.82
N ALA A 192 -11.15 -45.05 -9.47
CA ALA A 192 -11.19 -46.31 -10.20
C ALA A 192 -10.72 -47.45 -9.30
#